data_AF-A0A3R6RR31-F1
#
_entry.id   AF-A0A3R6RR31-F1
#
_cell.length_a   1.000
_cell.length_b   1.000
_cell.length_c   1.000
_cell.angle_alpha   90.00
_cell.angle_beta   90.00
_cell.angle_gamma   90.00
#
_symmetry.space_group_name_H-M   'P 1'
#
loop_
_entity.id
_entity.type
_entity.pdbx_description
1 polymer ?
#
loop_
_entity_poly.entity_id
_entity_poly.type
_entity_poly.pdbx_seq_one_letter_code
_entity_poly.pdbx_strand_id
1 'polypeptide(L)'
;MSGGADYKIYNGDKETDKLIKTKIYAIEVNDSLYVNCRKLKFKKRVIGAWFAPAIVCQGKVYFYAISVGPSAAAAFGVIGGAVQAANEASSRVYYEMDPATKELDKVGSEKMMTLLKNYPDLLEQYGKEALKEHIEIIHKYLQKINQLNKQSL
;
A
#
# COMPACT_ATOMS: atom_id res chain seq x y z
N MET A 1 9.74 -5.42 9.47
CA MET A 1 8.43 -4.72 9.46
C MET A 1 7.31 -5.74 9.26
N SER A 2 6.31 -5.74 10.14
CA SER A 2 5.07 -6.53 10.03
C SER A 2 4.31 -6.13 8.78
N GLY A 3 3.80 -7.13 8.07
CA GLY A 3 3.82 -7.16 6.63
C GLY A 3 2.48 -6.95 5.95
N GLY A 4 1.95 -5.75 6.11
CA GLY A 4 0.93 -5.22 5.20
C GLY A 4 -0.46 -5.86 5.27
N ALA A 5 -0.67 -6.90 6.06
CA ALA A 5 -2.00 -7.41 6.40
C ALA A 5 -1.94 -8.34 7.62
N ASP A 6 -1.05 -8.03 8.56
CA ASP A 6 -0.70 -8.90 9.70
C ASP A 6 -1.15 -8.31 11.05
N TYR A 7 -1.65 -7.07 11.06
CA TYR A 7 -2.00 -6.38 12.30
C TYR A 7 -3.37 -6.84 12.77
N LYS A 8 -3.39 -7.50 13.93
CA LYS A 8 -4.63 -7.87 14.59
C LYS A 8 -5.01 -6.75 15.55
N ILE A 9 -6.20 -6.20 15.35
CA ILE A 9 -6.73 -5.11 16.16
C ILE A 9 -7.93 -5.66 16.92
N TYR A 10 -7.88 -5.52 18.25
CA TYR A 10 -8.91 -5.96 19.18
C TYR A 10 -9.13 -4.87 20.23
N ASN A 11 -10.37 -4.69 20.63
CA ASN A 11 -10.80 -3.89 21.76
C ASN A 11 -10.96 -4.74 23.05
N GLY A 12 -11.01 -6.07 22.92
CA GLY A 12 -11.14 -7.00 24.06
C GLY A 12 -12.59 -7.31 24.45
N ASP A 13 -13.55 -6.53 23.95
CA ASP A 13 -14.97 -6.86 23.98
C ASP A 13 -15.36 -7.70 22.75
N LYS A 14 -16.06 -8.82 22.98
CA LYS A 14 -16.35 -9.81 21.95
C LYS A 14 -17.27 -9.27 20.85
N GLU A 15 -18.25 -8.44 21.20
CA GLU A 15 -19.18 -7.87 20.23
C GLU A 15 -18.49 -6.80 19.38
N THR A 16 -17.72 -5.93 20.02
CA THR A 16 -16.92 -4.90 19.37
C THR A 16 -15.86 -5.50 18.44
N ASP A 17 -15.14 -6.54 18.89
CA ASP A 17 -14.14 -7.25 18.08
C ASP A 17 -14.76 -7.89 16.83
N LYS A 18 -15.98 -8.41 16.97
CA LYS A 18 -16.75 -8.94 15.83
C LYS A 18 -17.09 -7.82 14.84
N LEU A 19 -17.49 -6.64 15.32
CA LEU A 19 -17.77 -5.48 14.46
C LEU A 19 -16.51 -4.99 13.75
N ILE A 20 -15.39 -4.82 14.46
CA ILE A 20 -14.09 -4.43 13.91
C ILE A 20 -13.70 -5.38 12.77
N LYS A 21 -13.82 -6.69 13.00
CA LYS A 21 -13.45 -7.70 12.01
C LYS A 21 -14.37 -7.76 10.79
N THR A 22 -15.67 -7.51 10.94
CA THR A 22 -16.68 -7.84 9.91
C THR A 22 -17.34 -6.64 9.24
N LYS A 23 -17.42 -5.49 9.93
CA LYS A 23 -18.14 -4.29 9.48
C LYS A 23 -17.19 -3.13 9.16
N ILE A 24 -16.07 -3.03 9.87
CA ILE A 24 -15.14 -1.91 9.72
C ILE A 24 -14.16 -2.14 8.56
N TYR A 25 -14.02 -1.13 7.70
CA TYR A 25 -13.11 -1.14 6.55
C TYR A 25 -11.77 -0.47 6.85
N ALA A 26 -11.76 0.55 7.69
CA ALA A 26 -10.57 1.20 8.18
C ALA A 26 -10.78 1.67 9.61
N ILE A 27 -9.73 1.68 10.40
CA ILE A 27 -9.74 2.06 11.82
C ILE A 27 -8.48 2.86 12.12
N GLU A 28 -8.62 3.92 12.89
CA GLU A 28 -7.48 4.67 13.41
C GLU A 28 -7.14 4.15 14.81
N VAL A 29 -5.86 3.88 15.04
CA VAL A 29 -5.33 3.44 16.34
C VAL A 29 -4.04 4.23 16.59
N ASN A 30 -3.99 5.01 17.67
CA ASN A 30 -2.83 5.83 18.04
C ASN A 30 -2.30 6.66 16.85
N ASP A 31 -3.17 7.49 16.26
CA ASP A 31 -2.88 8.36 15.10
C ASP A 31 -2.41 7.63 13.83
N SER A 32 -2.52 6.30 13.78
CA SER A 32 -2.15 5.47 12.65
C SER A 32 -3.39 4.86 12.03
N LEU A 33 -3.56 5.07 10.72
CA LEU A 33 -4.66 4.47 9.97
C LEU A 33 -4.34 3.02 9.62
N TYR A 34 -5.34 2.16 9.79
CA TYR A 34 -5.28 0.76 9.40
C TYR A 34 -6.46 0.38 8.52
N VAL A 35 -6.22 -0.43 7.48
CA VAL A 35 -7.25 -0.90 6.54
C VAL A 35 -7.48 -2.39 6.72
N ASN A 36 -8.74 -2.81 6.80
CA ASN A 36 -9.14 -4.21 6.94
C ASN A 36 -9.05 -4.95 5.59
N CYS A 37 -7.92 -5.58 5.32
CA CYS A 37 -7.69 -6.31 4.06
C CYS A 37 -8.64 -7.49 3.85
N ARG A 38 -9.28 -8.01 4.90
CA ARG A 38 -10.27 -9.09 4.81
C ARG A 38 -11.50 -8.70 4.02
N LYS A 39 -11.81 -7.41 4.04
CA LYS A 39 -13.01 -6.81 3.42
C LYS A 39 -12.76 -6.38 1.99
N LEU A 40 -11.51 -6.41 1.55
CA LEU A 40 -11.08 -5.86 0.27
C LEU A 40 -10.72 -6.98 -0.70
N LYS A 41 -11.10 -6.78 -1.95
CA LYS A 41 -10.87 -7.75 -3.02
C LYS A 41 -10.20 -7.07 -4.21
N PHE A 42 -9.07 -7.60 -4.64
CA PHE A 42 -8.45 -7.25 -5.91
C PHE A 42 -8.79 -8.34 -6.93
N LYS A 43 -9.42 -7.98 -8.05
CA LYS A 43 -9.85 -8.94 -9.10
C LYS A 43 -10.56 -10.18 -8.51
N LYS A 44 -11.54 -9.95 -7.63
CA LYS A 44 -12.35 -10.98 -6.92
C LYS A 44 -11.61 -11.80 -5.85
N ARG A 45 -10.32 -11.56 -5.60
CA ARG A 45 -9.52 -12.26 -4.58
C ARG A 45 -9.27 -11.37 -3.37
N VAL A 46 -9.40 -11.94 -2.17
CA VAL A 46 -9.10 -11.24 -0.91
C VAL A 46 -7.58 -11.01 -0.81
N ILE A 47 -7.19 -9.81 -0.37
CA ILE A 47 -5.78 -9.35 -0.41
C ILE A 47 -5.03 -9.57 0.92
N GLY A 48 -5.72 -9.93 2.00
CA GLY A 48 -5.09 -10.18 3.29
C GLY A 48 -6.06 -10.68 4.37
N ALA A 49 -5.49 -11.24 5.44
CA ALA A 49 -6.26 -11.85 6.53
C ALA A 49 -6.50 -10.92 7.73
N TRP A 50 -5.79 -9.79 7.81
CA TRP A 50 -5.89 -8.82 8.91
C TRP A 50 -5.76 -7.38 8.41
N PHE A 51 -5.37 -6.47 9.29
CA PHE A 51 -5.23 -5.06 8.96
C PHE A 51 -3.84 -4.72 8.41
N ALA A 52 -3.81 -3.74 7.52
CA ALA A 52 -2.62 -3.13 6.95
C ALA A 52 -2.46 -1.70 7.47
N PRO A 53 -1.26 -1.23 7.83
CA PRO A 53 -1.00 0.19 7.99
C PRO A 53 -1.28 0.91 6.67
N ALA A 54 -1.89 2.07 6.75
CA ALA A 54 -2.31 2.83 5.60
C ALA A 54 -1.96 4.32 5.73
N ILE A 55 -1.86 4.98 4.58
CA ILE A 55 -1.65 6.42 4.47
C ILE A 55 -2.79 6.97 3.60
N VAL A 56 -3.41 8.06 4.04
CA VAL A 56 -4.27 8.86 3.18
C VAL A 56 -3.40 9.83 2.40
N CYS A 57 -3.48 9.81 1.07
CA CYS A 57 -2.78 10.75 0.20
C CYS A 57 -3.74 11.19 -0.91
N GLN A 58 -3.88 12.50 -1.11
CA GLN A 58 -4.76 13.07 -2.15
C GLN A 58 -6.19 12.46 -2.20
N GLY A 59 -6.78 12.23 -1.02
CA GLY A 59 -8.15 11.69 -0.90
C GLY A 59 -8.29 10.19 -1.17
N LYS A 60 -7.19 9.47 -1.43
CA LYS A 60 -7.16 8.01 -1.59
C LYS A 60 -6.42 7.36 -0.43
N VAL A 61 -6.69 6.07 -0.20
CA VAL A 61 -6.05 5.30 0.87
C VAL A 61 -5.03 4.35 0.26
N TYR A 62 -3.78 4.43 0.72
CA TYR A 62 -2.67 3.62 0.24
C TYR A 62 -2.18 2.68 1.34
N PHE A 63 -2.01 1.42 1.01
CA PHE A 63 -1.48 0.41 1.93
C PHE A 63 -0.76 -0.66 1.13
N TYR A 64 0.23 -1.31 1.72
CA TYR A 64 0.90 -2.45 1.07
C TYR A 64 0.33 -3.76 1.61
N ALA A 65 0.16 -4.75 0.74
CA ALA A 65 -0.29 -6.10 1.10
C ALA A 65 0.28 -7.10 0.10
N ILE A 66 0.05 -8.40 0.31
CA ILE A 66 0.51 -9.45 -0.61
C ILE A 66 -0.05 -9.19 -2.02
N SER A 67 0.80 -9.31 -3.03
CA SER A 67 0.38 -9.24 -4.43
C SER A 67 -0.54 -10.41 -4.74
N VAL A 68 -1.72 -10.09 -5.27
CA VAL A 68 -2.64 -11.10 -5.79
C VAL A 68 -2.63 -11.07 -7.32
N GLY A 69 -2.63 -12.25 -7.95
CA GLY A 69 -2.38 -12.42 -9.39
C GLY A 69 -0.89 -12.44 -9.74
N PRO A 70 -0.52 -12.55 -11.04
CA PRO A 70 0.87 -12.52 -11.46
C PRO A 70 1.57 -11.30 -10.85
N SER A 71 2.62 -11.53 -10.08
CA SER A 71 3.45 -10.47 -9.51
C SER A 71 4.28 -9.84 -10.63
N ALA A 72 4.62 -8.56 -10.50
CA ALA A 72 5.63 -7.92 -11.36
C ALA A 72 7.01 -8.61 -11.23
N ALA A 73 7.24 -9.37 -10.14
CA ALA A 73 8.39 -10.27 -10.01
C ALA A 73 8.45 -11.36 -11.10
N ALA A 74 7.35 -11.65 -11.80
CA ALA A 74 7.34 -12.49 -13.00
C ALA A 74 7.55 -11.71 -14.30
N ALA A 75 7.40 -10.37 -14.29
CA ALA A 75 7.58 -9.49 -15.45
C ALA A 75 9.04 -9.04 -15.64
N PHE A 76 9.84 -9.02 -14.57
CA PHE A 76 11.29 -8.83 -14.65
C PHE A 76 11.98 -10.18 -14.88
N GLY A 77 11.94 -10.65 -16.14
CA GLY A 77 12.72 -11.80 -16.58
C GLY A 77 14.18 -11.65 -16.17
N VAL A 78 14.66 -12.59 -15.36
CA VAL A 78 16.03 -12.65 -14.87
C VAL A 78 16.96 -12.94 -16.04
N ILE A 79 17.67 -11.93 -16.52
CA ILE A 79 18.99 -12.12 -17.14
C ILE A 79 20.01 -11.71 -16.08
N GLY A 80 20.60 -12.70 -15.40
CA GLY A 80 21.73 -12.50 -14.47
C GLY A 80 21.46 -12.89 -13.02
N GLY A 81 22.18 -13.90 -12.53
CA GLY A 81 22.00 -14.57 -11.23
C GLY A 81 22.23 -13.74 -9.95
N ALA A 82 22.35 -12.40 -10.04
CA ALA A 82 22.55 -11.55 -8.86
C ALA A 82 21.24 -11.13 -8.15
N VAL A 83 20.08 -11.26 -8.81
CA VAL A 83 18.77 -10.82 -8.28
C VAL A 83 17.94 -11.99 -7.70
N GLN A 84 18.53 -13.18 -7.53
CA GLN A 84 17.77 -14.30 -6.94
C GLN A 84 17.52 -14.10 -5.43
N ALA A 85 18.44 -13.45 -4.70
CA ALA A 85 18.27 -13.23 -3.26
C ALA A 85 17.38 -12.02 -2.91
N ALA A 86 17.23 -11.04 -3.82
CA ALA A 86 16.38 -9.87 -3.58
C ALA A 86 14.89 -10.16 -3.82
N ASN A 87 14.58 -11.14 -4.67
CA ASN A 87 13.21 -11.45 -5.09
C ASN A 87 12.42 -12.30 -4.07
N GLU A 88 13.09 -12.85 -3.06
CA GLU A 88 12.45 -13.53 -1.92
C GLU A 88 11.96 -12.55 -0.84
N ALA A 89 12.45 -11.30 -0.86
CA ALA A 89 12.06 -10.27 0.09
C ALA A 89 10.75 -9.58 -0.35
N SER A 90 9.64 -10.28 -0.05
CA SER A 90 8.26 -9.79 0.00
C SER A 90 7.57 -9.56 -1.36
N SER A 91 6.74 -10.54 -1.75
CA SER A 91 5.72 -10.48 -2.82
C SER A 91 4.66 -9.38 -2.65
N ARG A 92 4.90 -8.36 -1.81
CA ARG A 92 3.96 -7.29 -1.49
C ARG A 92 4.08 -6.13 -2.46
N VAL A 93 2.95 -5.50 -2.69
CA VAL A 93 2.81 -4.31 -3.53
C VAL A 93 1.96 -3.31 -2.80
N TYR A 94 2.11 -2.03 -3.15
CA TYR A 94 1.15 -1.02 -2.75
C TYR A 94 -0.15 -1.18 -3.52
N TYR A 95 -1.25 -1.04 -2.80
CA TYR A 95 -2.58 -0.84 -3.34
C TYR A 95 -3.04 0.59 -3.04
N GLU A 96 -3.71 1.18 -4.01
CA GLU A 96 -4.57 2.33 -3.84
C GLU A 96 -6.00 1.83 -3.64
N MET A 97 -6.72 2.41 -2.69
CA MET A 97 -8.14 2.17 -2.45
C MET A 97 -8.91 3.48 -2.57
N ASP A 98 -9.97 3.46 -3.36
CA ASP A 98 -10.98 4.49 -3.35
C ASP A 98 -11.85 4.34 -2.07
N PRO A 99 -11.94 5.37 -1.20
CA PRO A 99 -12.70 5.26 0.04
C PRO A 99 -14.22 5.19 -0.17
N ALA A 100 -14.76 5.67 -1.29
CA ALA A 100 -16.19 5.60 -1.59
C ALA A 100 -16.57 4.25 -2.20
N THR A 101 -15.88 3.79 -3.24
CA THR A 101 -16.22 2.56 -3.96
C THR A 101 -15.58 1.30 -3.39
N LYS A 102 -14.51 1.45 -2.58
CA LYS A 102 -13.63 0.37 -2.10
C LYS A 102 -12.90 -0.38 -3.22
N GLU A 103 -12.88 0.17 -4.43
CA GLU A 103 -12.13 -0.39 -5.54
C GLU A 103 -10.64 -0.23 -5.30
N LEU A 104 -9.90 -1.22 -5.80
CA LEU A 104 -8.47 -1.34 -5.61
C LEU A 104 -7.73 -1.28 -6.94
N ASP A 105 -6.60 -0.60 -6.93
CA ASP A 105 -5.62 -0.68 -7.99
C ASP A 105 -4.21 -0.89 -7.42
N LYS A 106 -3.32 -1.52 -8.19
CA LYS A 106 -1.91 -1.63 -7.80
C LYS A 106 -1.20 -0.32 -8.09
N VAL A 107 -0.29 0.06 -7.20
CA VAL A 107 0.56 1.23 -7.39
C VAL A 107 1.87 0.79 -8.04
N GLY A 108 1.92 0.92 -9.37
CA GLY A 108 3.15 0.76 -10.15
C GLY A 108 3.81 2.11 -10.47
N SER A 109 4.88 2.07 -11.26
CA SER A 109 5.67 3.25 -11.62
C SER A 109 4.84 4.34 -12.32
N GLU A 110 3.97 3.98 -13.26
CA GLU A 110 3.15 4.94 -14.00
C GLU A 110 2.16 5.71 -13.10
N LYS A 111 1.57 5.00 -12.13
CA LYS A 111 0.67 5.62 -11.16
C LYS A 111 1.44 6.57 -10.23
N MET A 112 2.61 6.17 -9.75
CA MET A 112 3.48 7.06 -8.96
C MET A 112 3.90 8.30 -9.74
N MET A 113 4.33 8.14 -10.99
CA MET A 113 4.65 9.29 -11.85
C MET A 113 3.44 10.22 -12.02
N THR A 114 2.23 9.69 -12.14
CA THR A 114 0.99 10.49 -12.21
C THR A 114 0.72 11.25 -10.92
N LEU A 115 0.86 10.63 -9.75
CA LEU A 115 0.73 11.29 -8.45
C LEU A 115 1.75 12.42 -8.27
N LEU A 116 2.95 12.24 -8.83
CA LEU A 116 4.07 13.17 -8.72
C LEU A 116 4.07 14.29 -9.77
N LYS A 117 3.13 14.32 -10.73
CA LYS A 117 3.11 15.34 -11.81
C LYS A 117 3.10 16.78 -11.29
N ASN A 118 2.47 17.02 -10.14
CA ASN A 118 2.40 18.35 -9.53
C ASN A 118 3.55 18.64 -8.55
N TYR A 119 4.54 17.75 -8.47
CA TYR A 119 5.72 17.87 -7.61
C TYR A 119 6.99 17.58 -8.45
N PRO A 120 7.39 18.51 -9.34
CA PRO A 120 8.43 18.26 -10.35
C PRO A 120 9.75 17.77 -9.75
N ASP A 121 10.18 18.34 -8.62
CA ASP A 121 11.40 17.92 -7.92
C ASP A 121 11.30 16.46 -7.42
N LEU A 122 10.13 16.06 -6.93
CA LEU A 122 9.91 14.68 -6.49
C LEU A 122 9.78 13.72 -7.65
N LEU A 123 9.17 14.16 -8.76
CA LEU A 123 9.08 13.37 -9.98
C LEU A 123 10.47 13.07 -10.55
N GLU A 124 11.36 14.07 -10.58
CA GLU A 124 12.75 13.89 -11.01
C GLU A 124 13.51 12.93 -10.09
N GLN A 125 13.38 13.10 -8.76
CA GLN A 125 14.00 12.21 -7.78
C GLN A 125 13.50 10.76 -7.96
N TYR A 126 12.18 10.57 -8.10
CA TYR A 126 11.59 9.26 -8.33
C TYR A 126 12.08 8.63 -9.64
N GLY A 127 12.23 9.44 -10.69
CA GLY A 127 12.79 9.03 -11.97
C GLY A 127 14.18 8.39 -11.86
N LYS A 128 14.97 8.79 -10.86
CA LYS A 128 16.33 8.28 -10.59
C LYS A 128 16.36 7.06 -9.66
N GLU A 129 15.24 6.69 -9.02
CA GLU A 129 15.19 5.51 -8.15
C GLU A 129 15.37 4.23 -8.98
N ALA A 130 16.25 3.33 -8.51
CA ALA A 130 16.50 2.04 -9.17
C ALA A 130 15.36 1.04 -8.96
N LEU A 131 14.68 1.08 -7.80
CA LEU A 131 13.62 0.15 -7.41
C LEU A 131 12.28 0.87 -7.26
N LYS A 132 11.83 1.53 -8.32
CA LYS A 132 10.64 2.43 -8.35
C LYS A 132 9.36 1.84 -7.74
N GLU A 133 9.14 0.53 -7.90
CA GLU A 133 7.93 -0.16 -7.43
C GLU A 133 8.11 -0.84 -6.07
N HIS A 134 9.31 -0.76 -5.48
CA HIS A 134 9.55 -1.32 -4.16
C HIS A 134 8.74 -0.56 -3.11
N ILE A 135 8.20 -1.30 -2.13
CA ILE A 135 7.27 -0.76 -1.13
C ILE A 135 7.88 0.44 -0.37
N GLU A 136 9.17 0.39 -0.04
CA GLU A 136 9.83 1.48 0.69
C GLU A 136 9.95 2.76 -0.15
N ILE A 137 10.18 2.61 -1.46
CA ILE A 137 10.25 3.74 -2.37
C ILE A 137 8.86 4.36 -2.52
N ILE A 138 7.83 3.56 -2.83
CA ILE A 138 6.45 4.08 -2.92
C ILE A 138 6.04 4.77 -1.62
N HIS A 139 6.29 4.15 -0.46
CA HIS A 139 6.00 4.72 0.86
C HIS A 139 6.65 6.10 1.06
N LYS A 140 7.96 6.19 0.79
CA LYS A 140 8.75 7.42 0.91
C LYS A 140 8.13 8.56 0.12
N TYR A 141 7.73 8.33 -1.13
CA TYR A 141 7.18 9.40 -1.98
C TYR A 141 5.74 9.78 -1.57
N LEU A 142 4.90 8.82 -1.16
CA LEU A 142 3.57 9.14 -0.60
C LEU A 142 3.68 10.01 0.67
N GLN A 143 4.66 9.72 1.54
CA GLN A 143 4.92 10.55 2.73
C GLN A 143 5.39 11.96 2.36
N LYS A 144 6.30 12.09 1.39
CA LYS A 144 6.77 13.40 0.91
C LYS A 144 5.63 14.25 0.33
N ILE A 145 4.73 13.65 -0.47
CA ILE A 145 3.52 14.32 -0.97
C ILE A 145 2.69 14.88 0.20
N ASN A 146 2.43 14.07 1.21
CA ASN A 146 1.66 14.50 2.38
C ASN A 146 2.34 15.60 3.18
N GLN A 147 3.67 15.55 3.33
CA GLN A 147 4.43 16.59 4.02
C GLN A 147 4.30 17.94 3.30
N LEU A 148 4.46 17.94 1.98
CA LEU A 148 4.31 19.16 1.17
C LEU A 148 2.88 19.71 1.23
N ASN A 149 1.87 18.85 1.16
CA ASN A 149 0.48 19.29 1.25
C ASN A 149 0.11 19.87 2.62
N LYS A 150 0.74 19.40 3.70
CA LYS A 150 0.55 19.97 5.04
C LYS A 150 1.20 21.34 5.20
N GLN A 151 2.24 21.65 4.43
CA GLN A 151 2.93 22.95 4.46
C GLN A 151 2.24 24.02 3.63
N SER A 152 1.37 23.62 2.69
CA SER A 152 0.59 24.52 1.83
C SER A 152 -0.76 24.95 2.44
N LEU A 153 -1.07 24.49 3.66
CA LEU A 153 -2.26 24.82 4.45
C LEU A 153 -1.87 25.76 5.61
#